data_AF-A0A1H4CSU4-F1
#
_entry.id   AF-A0A1H4CSU4-F1
#
_cell.length_a   1.000
_cell.length_b   1.000
_cell.length_c   1.000
_cell.angle_alpha   90.00
_cell.angle_beta   90.00
_cell.angle_gamma   90.00
#
_symmetry.space_group_name_H-M   'P 1'
#
loop_
_entity.id
_entity.type
_entity.pdbx_description
1 polymer ?
#
loop_
_entity_poly.entity_id
_entity_poly.type
_entity_poly.pdbx_seq_one_letter_code
_entity_poly.pdbx_strand_id
1 'polypeptide(L)' 'MNRRLLARDSVRQRITAQLLLDGLMLYRQDLGDLGKQLERLLREGGVKSSFDAAFSLRLH' A
#
# COMPACT_ATOMS: atom_id res chain seq x y z
N MET A 1 -9.35 -25.15 11.38
CA MET A 1 -8.37 -24.10 11.03
C MET A 1 -9.10 -22.75 10.96
N ASN A 2 -8.82 -21.85 11.89
CA ASN A 2 -9.68 -20.69 12.20
C ASN A 2 -9.58 -19.56 11.17
N ARG A 3 -10.60 -19.42 10.30
CA ARG A 3 -10.71 -18.37 9.26
C ARG A 3 -10.55 -16.94 9.80
N ARG A 4 -10.90 -16.69 11.07
CA ARG A 4 -10.80 -15.37 11.73
C ARG A 4 -9.35 -14.92 11.96
N LEU A 5 -8.42 -15.86 12.18
CA LEU A 5 -7.01 -15.53 12.38
C LEU A 5 -6.35 -15.14 11.05
N LEU A 6 -6.65 -15.87 9.98
CA LEU A 6 -6.16 -15.58 8.63
C LEU A 6 -6.62 -14.20 8.16
N ALA A 7 -7.90 -13.87 8.35
CA ALA A 7 -8.45 -12.56 7.97
C ALA A 7 -7.77 -11.39 8.72
N ARG A 8 -7.45 -11.57 10.00
CA ARG A 8 -6.78 -10.55 10.81
C ARG A 8 -5.34 -10.30 10.35
N ASP A 9 -4.65 -11.37 9.93
CA ASP A 9 -3.31 -11.28 9.37
C ASP A 9 -3.32 -10.57 8.01
N SER A 10 -4.28 -10.92 7.13
CA SER A 10 -4.45 -10.27 5.82
C SER A 10 -4.75 -8.78 5.93
N VAL A 11 -5.55 -8.36 6.91
CA VAL A 11 -5.82 -6.93 7.16
C VAL A 11 -4.56 -6.21 7.62
N ARG A 12 -3.79 -6.80 8.54
CA ARG A 12 -2.54 -6.21 9.02
C ARG A 12 -1.52 -6.06 7.90
N GLN A 13 -1.34 -7.11 7.10
CA GLN A 13 -0.46 -7.08 5.93
C GLN A 13 -0.86 -5.99 4.93
N ARG A 14 -2.16 -5.82 4.69
CA ARG A 14 -2.67 -4.76 3.80
C ARG A 14 -2.38 -3.36 4.33
N ILE A 15 -2.56 -3.13 5.63
CA ILE A 15 -2.25 -1.85 6.27
C ILE A 15 -0.75 -1.57 6.17
N THR A 16 0.09 -2.56 6.47
CA THR A 16 1.55 -2.41 6.37
C THR A 16 2.00 -2.11 4.94
N ALA A 17 1.45 -2.80 3.94
CA ALA A 17 1.77 -2.57 2.54
C ALA A 17 1.32 -1.17 2.07
N GLN A 18 0.18 -0.69 2.56
CA GLN A 18 -0.31 0.65 2.26
C GLN A 18 0.57 1.75 2.88
N LEU A 19 0.99 1.59 4.14
CA LEU A 19 1.93 2.51 4.78
C LEU A 19 3.30 2.54 4.06
N LEU A 20 3.76 1.38 3.58
CA LEU A 20 4.98 1.30 2.79
C LEU A 20 4.85 2.05 1.47
N LEU A 21 3.73 1.88 0.76
CA LEU A 21 3.44 2.60 -0.47
C LEU A 21 3.34 4.11 -0.26
N ASP A 22 2.72 4.54 0.83
CA ASP A 22 2.62 5.95 1.20
C ASP A 22 4.00 6.56 1.52
N GLY A 23 4.85 5.84 2.26
CA GLY A 23 6.24 6.24 2.49
C GLY A 23 7.07 6.29 1.22
N LEU A 24 6.89 5.33 0.31
CA LEU A 24 7.55 5.32 -1.01
C LEU A 24 7.19 6.52 -1.86
N MET A 25 5.93 6.96 -1.80
CA MET A 25 5.51 8.18 -2.50
C MET A 25 6.20 9.42 -1.95
N LEU A 26 6.37 9.51 -0.63
CA LEU A 26 7.04 10.65 0.02
C LEU A 26 8.52 10.74 -0.36
N TYR A 27 9.21 9.61 -0.42
CA TYR A 27 10.65 9.54 -0.72
C TYR A 27 10.96 9.10 -2.16
N ARG A 28 10.00 9.26 -3.08
CA ARG A 28 10.11 8.74 -4.45
C ARG A 28 11.32 9.29 -5.21
N GLN A 29 11.69 10.54 -4.95
CA GLN A 29 12.84 11.18 -5.59
C GLN A 29 14.16 10.65 -5.02
N ASP A 30 14.23 10.38 -3.72
CA ASP A 30 15.42 9.87 -3.03
C ASP A 30 15.69 8.39 -3.34
N LEU A 31 14.63 7.61 -3.58
CA LEU A 31 14.72 6.16 -3.79
C LEU A 31 15.03 5.74 -5.24
N GLY A 32 15.03 6.70 -6.17
CA GLY A 32 15.39 6.47 -7.57
C GLY A 32 14.57 5.34 -8.22
N ASP A 33 15.23 4.49 -9.01
CA ASP A 33 14.55 3.42 -9.76
C ASP A 33 14.10 2.26 -8.88
N LEU A 34 14.75 2.03 -7.75
CA LEU A 34 14.36 0.98 -6.79
C LEU A 34 13.01 1.32 -6.14
N GLY A 35 12.80 2.60 -5.80
CA GLY A 35 11.51 3.10 -5.32
C GLY A 35 10.39 2.90 -6.35
N LYS A 36 10.66 3.15 -7.63
CA LYS A 36 9.68 2.93 -8.72
C LYS A 36 9.32 1.46 -8.90
N GLN A 37 10.30 0.56 -8.80
CA GLN A 37 10.06 -0.88 -8.90
C GLN A 37 9.22 -1.39 -7.73
N LEU A 38 9.52 -0.93 -6.51
CA LEU A 38 8.74 -1.31 -5.32
C LEU A 38 7.32 -0.73 -5.36
N GLU A 39 7.14 0.51 -5.83
CA GLU A 39 5.81 1.08 -6.09
C GLU A 39 5.00 0.20 -7.06
N ARG A 40 5.61 -0.24 -8.17
CA ARG A 40 4.97 -1.13 -9.13
C ARG A 40 4.53 -2.44 -8.50
N LEU A 41 5.42 -3.13 -7.77
CA LEU A 41 5.10 -4.41 -7.13
C LEU A 41 3.94 -4.28 -6.14
N LEU A 42 3.91 -3.20 -5.34
CA LEU A 42 2.82 -2.95 -4.39
C LEU A 42 1.50 -2.71 -5.13
N ARG A 43 1.51 -1.93 -6.21
CA ARG A 43 0.32 -1.66 -7.03
C ARG A 43 -0.19 -2.90 -7.77
N GLU A 44 0.71 -3.72 -8.32
CA GLU A 44 0.37 -5.03 -8.93
C GLU A 44 -0.25 -5.97 -7.90
N GLY A 45 0.20 -5.90 -6.64
CA GLY A 45 -0.41 -6.58 -5.49
C GLY A 45 -1.76 -5.99 -5.04
N GLY A 46 -2.30 -4.97 -5.73
CA GLY A 46 -3.58 -4.34 -5.42
C GLY A 46 -3.55 -3.40 -4.21
N VAL A 47 -2.36 -3.01 -3.75
CA VAL A 47 -2.18 -2.01 -2.70
C VAL A 47 -2.46 -0.64 -3.30
N LYS A 48 -3.41 0.10 -2.71
CA LYS A 48 -3.72 1.47 -3.09
C LYS A 48 -3.00 2.41 -2.13
N SER A 49 -2.51 3.52 -2.64
CA SER A 49 -1.97 4.57 -1.76
C SER A 49 -3.12 5.36 -1.16
N SER A 50 -2.92 5.91 0.03
CA SER A 50 -3.84 6.87 0.63
C SER A 50 -3.81 8.22 -0.11
N PHE A 51 -2.77 8.48 -0.91
CA PHE A 51 -2.63 9.67 -1.76
C PHE A 51 -3.29 9.51 -3.13
N ASP A 52 -3.73 8.31 -3.51
CA ASP A 52 -4.46 8.14 -4.77
C ASP A 52 -5.78 8.91 -4.68
N ALA A 53 -6.00 9.87 -5.59
CA ALA A 53 -7.15 10.77 -5.59
C ALA A 53 -8.52 10.06 -5.57
N ALA A 54 -8.57 8.78 -5.93
CA ALA A 54 -9.75 7.93 -5.83
C ALA A 54 -10.12 7.52 -4.39
N PHE A 55 -9.23 7.69 -3.40
CA PHE A 55 -9.52 7.41 -1.99
C PHE A 55 -10.16 8.61 -1.27
N SER A 56 -9.90 9.85 -1.72
CA SER A 56 -10.52 11.06 -1.18
C SER A 56 -12.02 11.15 -1.44
N LEU A 57 -12.53 10.47 -2.47
CA LEU A 57 -13.96 10.44 -2.82
C LEU A 57 -14.81 9.50 -1.94
N ARG A 58 -14.19 8.76 -1.00
CA ARG A 58 -14.92 7.87 -0.08
C ARG A 58 -15.08 8.44 1.34
N LEU A 59 -14.59 9.65 1.58
CA LEU A 59 -14.60 10.31 2.89
C LEU A 59 -15.37 11.65 2.89
N HIS A 60 -16.14 11.95 1.84
CA HIS A 60 -17.09 13.07 1.80
C HIS A 60 -18.52 12.57 1.74
#